data_AF-A0A5K0VG75-F1
#
_entry.id   AF-A0A5K0VG75-F1
#
_cell.length_a   1.000
_cell.length_b   1.000
_cell.length_c   1.000
_cell.angle_alpha   90.00
_cell.angle_beta   90.00
_cell.angle_gamma   90.00
#
_symmetry.space_group_name_H-M   'P 1'
#
loop_
_entity.id
_entity.type
_entity.pdbx_description
1 polymer ?
#
loop_
_entity_poly.entity_id
_entity_poly.type
_entity_poly.pdbx_seq_one_letter_code
_entity_poly.pdbx_strand_id
1 'polypeptide(L)'
;MAKSASVSKILKLKNPKLSLLETCSGLEQLKKIHGHMIRMGLVEDAFCVSRLLVFCAIHENGCLVYANRVFKQIKSPNVFVYNAMIRGHACGKKPEVSLGFYRQLLKQGLLPDNLTFPFLV
;
A
#
# COMPACT_ATOMS: atom_id res chain seq x y z
N MET A 1 -15.06 10.02 8.26
CA MET A 1 -16.12 9.27 7.54
C MET A 1 -16.19 9.61 6.03
N ALA A 2 -16.16 10.87 5.61
CA ALA A 2 -16.25 11.24 4.17
C ALA A 2 -15.12 10.71 3.24
N LYS A 3 -13.88 10.54 3.75
CA LYS A 3 -12.74 10.05 2.93
C LYS A 3 -12.85 8.58 2.50
N SER A 4 -13.59 7.75 3.24
CA SER A 4 -13.70 6.31 2.96
C SER A 4 -14.59 6.03 1.74
N ALA A 5 -15.76 6.70 1.67
CA ALA A 5 -16.73 6.50 0.60
C ALA A 5 -16.21 6.88 -0.80
N SER A 6 -15.42 7.96 -0.92
CA SER A 6 -14.82 8.39 -2.19
C SER A 6 -13.77 7.39 -2.69
N VAL A 7 -12.99 6.81 -1.77
CA VAL A 7 -11.99 5.79 -2.11
C VAL A 7 -12.67 4.50 -2.56
N SER A 8 -13.72 4.05 -1.87
CA SER A 8 -14.53 2.89 -2.28
C SER A 8 -15.12 3.03 -3.68
N LYS A 9 -15.63 4.22 -4.02
CA LYS A 9 -16.19 4.48 -5.36
C LYS A 9 -15.11 4.41 -6.45
N ILE A 10 -13.93 4.97 -6.22
CA ILE A 10 -12.79 4.91 -7.16
C ILE A 10 -12.29 3.47 -7.33
N LEU A 11 -12.21 2.71 -6.24
CA LEU A 11 -11.81 1.29 -6.30
C LEU A 11 -12.80 0.49 -7.15
N LYS A 12 -14.10 0.66 -6.91
CA LYS A 12 -15.15 -0.03 -7.66
C LYS A 12 -15.15 0.35 -9.15
N LEU A 13 -14.89 1.61 -9.47
CA LEU A 13 -14.82 2.10 -10.85
C LEU A 13 -13.63 1.55 -11.62
N LYS A 14 -12.46 1.38 -10.98
CA LYS A 14 -11.27 0.83 -11.65
C LYS A 14 -11.22 -0.69 -11.65
N ASN A 15 -11.60 -1.33 -10.54
CA ASN A 15 -11.72 -2.78 -10.47
C ASN A 15 -12.68 -3.18 -9.34
N PRO A 16 -13.91 -3.64 -9.62
CA PRO A 16 -14.90 -3.96 -8.60
C PRO A 16 -14.42 -4.99 -7.58
N LYS A 17 -13.43 -5.83 -7.93
CA LYS A 17 -12.83 -6.82 -7.04
C LYS A 17 -11.89 -6.23 -5.98
N LEU A 18 -11.44 -4.98 -6.12
CA LEU A 18 -10.71 -4.27 -5.06
C LEU A 18 -11.62 -3.87 -3.89
N SER A 19 -12.95 -3.88 -4.08
CA SER A 19 -13.91 -3.68 -2.98
C SER A 19 -13.82 -4.78 -1.92
N LEU A 20 -13.23 -5.95 -2.23
CA LEU A 20 -12.96 -7.00 -1.24
C LEU A 20 -12.00 -6.54 -0.14
N LEU A 21 -11.14 -5.54 -0.41
CA LEU A 21 -10.30 -4.94 0.62
C LEU A 21 -11.14 -4.18 1.66
N GLU A 22 -12.31 -3.65 1.28
CA GLU A 22 -13.20 -2.91 2.19
C GLU A 22 -13.85 -3.82 3.24
N THR A 23 -14.00 -5.11 2.93
CA THR A 23 -14.56 -6.11 3.85
C THR A 23 -13.48 -6.90 4.59
N CYS A 24 -12.21 -6.51 4.46
CA CYS A 24 -11.09 -7.21 5.07
C CYS A 24 -10.99 -6.89 6.56
N SER A 25 -11.17 -7.91 7.40
CA SER A 25 -11.14 -7.81 8.87
C SER A 25 -9.83 -8.27 9.51
N GLY A 26 -8.84 -8.70 8.71
CA GLY A 26 -7.53 -9.08 9.24
C GLY A 26 -6.65 -9.85 8.26
N LEU A 27 -5.47 -10.26 8.74
CA LEU A 27 -4.38 -10.80 7.91
C LEU A 27 -4.76 -12.08 7.15
N GLU A 28 -5.53 -12.99 7.75
CA GLU A 28 -5.92 -14.24 7.07
C GLU A 28 -6.83 -13.97 5.87
N GLN A 29 -7.78 -13.04 6.00
CA GLN A 29 -8.61 -12.62 4.88
C GLN A 29 -7.80 -11.83 3.86
N LEU A 30 -6.87 -10.98 4.30
CA LEU A 30 -5.97 -10.23 3.42
C LEU A 30 -5.14 -11.17 2.53
N LYS A 31 -4.59 -12.26 3.09
CA LYS A 31 -3.88 -13.29 2.33
C LYS A 31 -4.79 -13.97 1.29
N LYS A 32 -6.04 -14.28 1.65
CA LYS A 32 -7.02 -14.86 0.71
C LYS A 32 -7.34 -13.89 -0.43
N ILE A 33 -7.54 -12.62 -0.12
CA ILE A 33 -7.77 -11.56 -1.12
C ILE A 33 -6.55 -11.44 -2.04
N HIS A 34 -5.33 -11.38 -1.49
CA HIS A 34 -4.11 -11.32 -2.29
C HIS A 34 -3.95 -12.56 -3.18
N GLY A 35 -4.19 -13.77 -2.64
CA GLY A 35 -4.18 -15.00 -3.43
C GLY A 35 -5.19 -14.98 -4.59
N HIS A 36 -6.38 -14.44 -4.35
CA HIS A 36 -7.37 -14.23 -5.41
C HIS A 36 -6.90 -13.19 -6.44
N MET A 37 -6.28 -12.09 -6.02
CA MET A 37 -5.69 -11.11 -6.94
C MET A 37 -4.61 -11.72 -7.83
N ILE A 38 -3.75 -12.59 -7.27
CA ILE A 38 -2.73 -13.32 -8.04
C ILE A 38 -3.38 -14.21 -9.10
N ARG A 39 -4.36 -15.04 -8.72
CA ARG A 39 -5.06 -15.93 -9.66
C ARG A 39 -5.75 -15.19 -10.81
N MET A 40 -6.18 -13.96 -10.56
CA MET A 40 -6.85 -13.12 -11.55
C MET A 40 -5.89 -12.22 -12.35
N GLY A 41 -4.57 -12.31 -12.14
CA GLY A 41 -3.57 -11.45 -12.79
C GLY A 41 -3.59 -10.00 -12.32
N LEU A 42 -4.34 -9.65 -11.27
CA LEU A 42 -4.49 -8.27 -10.81
C LEU A 42 -3.22 -7.71 -10.17
N VAL A 43 -2.29 -8.57 -9.73
CA VAL A 43 -1.02 -8.13 -9.15
C VAL A 43 -0.05 -7.56 -10.18
N GLU A 44 -0.29 -7.79 -11.47
CA GLU A 44 0.49 -7.22 -12.57
C GLU A 44 0.08 -5.78 -12.87
N ASP A 45 -1.17 -5.41 -12.53
CA ASP A 45 -1.64 -4.03 -12.62
C ASP A 45 -1.06 -3.20 -11.46
N ALA A 46 -0.26 -2.19 -11.83
CA ALA A 46 0.41 -1.32 -10.87
C ALA A 46 -0.58 -0.65 -9.91
N PHE A 47 -1.78 -0.30 -10.38
CA PHE A 47 -2.80 0.31 -9.54
C PHE A 47 -3.32 -0.69 -8.49
N CYS A 48 -3.73 -1.89 -8.90
CA CYS A 48 -4.24 -2.93 -8.01
C CYS A 48 -3.22 -3.34 -6.94
N VAL A 49 -1.97 -3.61 -7.31
CA VAL A 49 -0.94 -4.00 -6.32
C VAL A 49 -0.58 -2.84 -5.39
N SER A 50 -0.58 -1.60 -5.88
CA SER A 50 -0.39 -0.41 -5.02
C SER A 50 -1.51 -0.29 -4.00
N ARG A 51 -2.76 -0.52 -4.40
CA ARG A 51 -3.91 -0.48 -3.49
C ARG A 51 -3.86 -1.56 -2.42
N LEU A 52 -3.48 -2.77 -2.79
CA LEU A 52 -3.23 -3.85 -1.85
C LEU A 52 -2.14 -3.44 -0.84
N LEU A 53 -1.00 -2.95 -1.33
CA LEU A 53 0.11 -2.54 -0.47
C LEU A 53 -0.28 -1.43 0.50
N VAL A 54 -1.01 -0.41 0.03
CA VAL A 54 -1.49 0.68 0.89
C VAL A 54 -2.39 0.12 1.98
N PHE A 55 -3.33 -0.76 1.63
CA PHE A 55 -4.15 -1.42 2.65
C PHE A 55 -3.28 -2.15 3.69
N CYS A 56 -2.29 -2.93 3.23
CA CYS A 56 -1.37 -3.64 4.13
C CYS A 56 -0.59 -2.69 5.04
N ALA A 57 -0.18 -1.51 4.56
CA ALA A 57 0.76 -0.63 5.25
C ALA A 57 0.11 0.34 6.24
N ILE A 58 -1.08 0.85 5.93
CA ILE A 58 -1.68 1.98 6.68
C ILE A 58 -3.08 1.73 7.24
N HIS A 59 -3.75 0.64 6.86
CA HIS A 59 -5.08 0.31 7.38
C HIS A 59 -4.99 -0.34 8.76
N GLU A 60 -6.00 -0.14 9.62
CA GLU A 60 -6.06 -0.74 10.97
C GLU A 60 -6.02 -2.28 10.94
N ASN A 61 -6.72 -2.88 9.97
CA ASN A 61 -6.70 -4.32 9.69
C ASN A 61 -5.51 -4.77 8.81
N GLY A 62 -4.57 -3.85 8.54
CA GLY A 62 -3.38 -4.11 7.75
C GLY A 62 -2.32 -4.90 8.51
N CYS A 63 -1.19 -5.16 7.86
CA CYS A 63 -0.04 -5.78 8.46
C CYS A 63 1.24 -5.27 7.79
N LEU A 64 2.00 -4.43 8.51
CA LEU A 64 3.20 -3.80 7.96
C LEU A 64 4.28 -4.84 7.57
N VAL A 65 4.40 -5.94 8.30
CA VAL A 65 5.29 -7.07 7.93
C VAL A 65 4.89 -7.65 6.58
N TYR A 66 3.59 -7.80 6.35
CA TYR A 66 3.07 -8.26 5.07
C TYR A 66 3.25 -7.23 3.96
N ALA A 67 3.06 -5.94 4.25
CA ALA A 67 3.33 -4.84 3.31
C ALA A 67 4.77 -4.87 2.79
N ASN A 68 5.76 -5.10 3.67
CA ASN A 68 7.16 -5.26 3.26
C ASN A 68 7.37 -6.44 2.29
N ARG A 69 6.64 -7.54 2.45
CA ARG A 69 6.71 -8.70 1.54
C ARG A 69 6.07 -8.40 0.19
N VAL A 70 4.95 -7.68 0.18
CA VAL A 70 4.28 -7.24 -1.06
C VAL A 70 5.15 -6.22 -1.79
N PHE A 71 5.74 -5.25 -1.09
CA PHE A 71 6.61 -4.22 -1.67
C PHE A 71 7.76 -4.82 -2.47
N LYS A 72 8.42 -5.85 -1.94
CA LYS A 72 9.53 -6.56 -2.60
C LYS A 72 9.13 -7.25 -3.91
N GLN A 73 7.84 -7.49 -4.14
CA GLN A 73 7.34 -8.12 -5.36
C GLN A 73 6.94 -7.09 -6.43
N ILE A 74 6.86 -5.81 -6.08
CA ILE A 74 6.56 -4.74 -7.02
C ILE A 74 7.85 -4.37 -7.77
N LYS A 75 7.88 -4.62 -9.08
CA LYS A 75 9.06 -4.36 -9.92
C LYS A 75 9.39 -2.87 -10.05
N SER A 76 8.35 -2.04 -10.19
CA SER A 76 8.48 -0.59 -10.41
C SER A 76 7.57 0.18 -9.45
N PRO A 77 7.93 0.28 -8.16
CA PRO A 77 7.12 1.03 -7.19
C PRO A 77 7.13 2.52 -7.52
N ASN A 78 5.95 3.14 -7.52
CA ASN A 78 5.80 4.58 -7.72
C ASN A 78 5.84 5.35 -6.39
N VAL A 79 5.83 6.69 -6.45
CA VAL A 79 5.85 7.58 -5.28
C VAL A 79 4.73 7.25 -4.29
N PHE A 80 3.54 6.90 -4.77
CA PHE A 80 2.40 6.54 -3.94
C PHE A 80 2.65 5.28 -3.08
N VAL A 81 3.28 4.26 -3.65
CA VAL A 81 3.69 3.04 -2.92
C VAL A 81 4.74 3.36 -1.86
N TYR A 82 5.74 4.18 -2.21
CA TYR A 82 6.76 4.62 -1.25
C TYR A 82 6.17 5.42 -0.09
N ASN A 83 5.29 6.37 -0.38
CA ASN A 83 4.61 7.17 0.64
C ASN A 83 3.83 6.30 1.63
N ALA A 84 3.17 5.24 1.14
CA ALA A 84 2.50 4.28 2.00
C ALA A 84 3.47 3.53 2.93
N MET A 85 4.63 3.10 2.41
CA MET A 85 5.67 2.43 3.23
C MET A 85 6.30 3.38 4.25
N ILE A 86 6.62 4.62 3.84
CA ILE A 86 7.16 5.66 4.70
C ILE A 86 6.20 5.92 5.86
N ARG A 87 4.92 6.20 5.56
CA ARG A 87 3.88 6.42 6.57
C ARG A 87 3.70 5.21 7.48
N GLY A 88 3.59 4.01 6.91
CA GLY A 88 3.38 2.78 7.68
C GLY A 88 4.49 2.51 8.68
N HIS A 89 5.76 2.72 8.30
CA HIS A 89 6.90 2.57 9.21
C HIS A 89 7.01 3.71 10.21
N ALA A 90 6.81 4.96 9.78
CA ALA A 90 6.86 6.13 10.67
C ALA A 90 5.85 6.06 11.83
N CYS A 91 4.63 5.57 11.56
CA CYS A 91 3.62 5.35 12.60
C CYS A 91 3.74 3.97 13.29
N GLY A 92 4.73 3.17 12.90
CA GLY A 92 4.91 1.79 13.37
C GLY A 92 5.92 1.67 14.50
N LYS A 93 6.32 0.42 14.80
CA LYS A 93 7.29 0.11 15.86
C LYS A 93 8.74 0.46 15.52
N LYS A 94 9.02 0.75 14.25
CA LYS A 94 10.37 0.99 13.71
C LYS A 94 10.38 2.23 12.80
N PRO A 95 10.12 3.43 13.36
CA PRO A 95 10.06 4.65 12.58
C PRO A 95 11.34 4.93 11.79
N GLU A 96 12.50 4.51 12.26
CA GLU A 96 13.80 4.65 11.59
C GLU A 96 13.85 4.01 10.19
N VAL A 97 12.97 3.03 9.93
CA VAL A 97 12.88 2.37 8.62
C VAL A 97 12.25 3.28 7.56
N SER A 98 11.47 4.29 7.96
CA SER A 98 10.83 5.24 7.03
C SER A 98 11.87 6.01 6.20
N LEU A 99 12.97 6.45 6.83
CA LEU A 99 14.10 7.09 6.16
C LEU A 99 14.83 6.16 5.18
N GLY A 100 14.77 4.85 5.41
CA GLY A 100 15.25 3.84 4.46
C GLY A 100 14.46 3.86 3.15
N PHE A 101 13.12 3.88 3.25
CA PHE A 101 12.25 3.97 2.08
C PHE A 101 12.37 5.31 1.36
N TYR A 102 12.50 6.42 2.10
CA TYR A 102 12.77 7.73 1.50
C TYR A 102 14.07 7.73 0.66
N ARG A 103 15.16 7.22 1.23
CA ARG A 103 16.43 7.09 0.50
C ARG A 103 16.30 6.19 -0.72
N GLN A 104 15.52 5.11 -0.63
CA GLN A 104 15.28 4.22 -1.76
C GLN A 104 14.46 4.90 -2.87
N LEU A 105 13.42 5.68 -2.52
CA LEU A 105 12.66 6.50 -3.47
C LEU A 105 13.59 7.43 -4.26
N LEU A 106 14.48 8.16 -3.59
CA LEU A 106 15.44 9.05 -4.25
C LEU A 106 16.39 8.30 -5.18
N LYS A 107 16.87 7.12 -4.76
CA LYS A 107 17.74 6.26 -5.58
C LYS A 107 17.05 5.74 -6.85
N GLN A 108 15.72 5.64 -6.86
CA GLN A 108 14.95 5.30 -8.05
C GLN A 108 14.71 6.50 -8.98
N GLY A 109 15.25 7.68 -8.66
CA GLY A 109 15.04 8.90 -9.44
C GLY A 109 13.61 9.46 -9.33
N LEU A 110 12.84 9.00 -8.36
CA LEU A 110 11.49 9.50 -8.12
C LEU A 110 11.54 10.81 -7.32
N LEU A 111 10.63 11.73 -7.62
CA LEU A 111 10.49 12.97 -6.89
C LEU A 111 9.55 12.77 -5.70
N PRO A 112 10.00 13.06 -4.46
CA PRO A 112 9.11 13.15 -3.30
C PRO A 112 7.98 14.15 -3.55
N ASP A 113 6.82 13.89 -2.98
CA ASP A 113 5.69 14.82 -3.01
C ASP A 113 5.37 15.37 -1.61
N ASN A 114 4.32 16.18 -1.52
CA ASN A 114 3.85 16.75 -0.26
C ASN A 114 3.34 15.70 0.75
N LEU A 115 3.15 14.44 0.34
CA LEU A 115 2.78 13.33 1.21
C LEU A 115 4.01 12.55 1.72
N THR A 116 5.21 12.82 1.20
CA THR A 116 6.44 12.15 1.62
C THR A 116 6.98 12.70 2.95
N PHE A 117 7.10 14.02 3.07
CA PHE A 117 7.78 14.68 4.19
C PHE A 117 7.06 14.68 5.55
N PRO A 118 5.70 14.72 5.63
CA PRO A 118 5.00 14.77 6.92
C PRO A 118 5.31 13.63 7.89
N PHE A 119 5.88 12.52 7.40
CA PHE A 119 6.17 11.31 8.15
C PHE A 119 7.67 11.08 8.39
N LEU A 120 8.51 12.07 8.07
CA LEU A 120 9.98 11.97 8.17
C LEU A 120 10.58 12.94 9.21
N VAL A 121 9.75 13.56 10.05
CA VAL A 121 10.12 14.57 11.05
C VAL A 121 10.00 14.03 12.47
#